data_AF-A0A2A9PB24-F1
#
_entry.id   AF-A0A2A9PB24-F1
#
_cell.length_a   1.000
_cell.length_b   1.000
_cell.length_c   1.000
_cell.angle_alpha   90.00
_cell.angle_beta   90.00
_cell.angle_gamma   90.00
#
_symmetry.space_group_name_H-M   'P 1'
#
loop_
_entity.id
_entity.type
_entity.pdbx_description
1 polymer ?
#
loop_
_entity_poly.entity_id
_entity_poly.type
_entity_poly.pdbx_seq_one_letter_code
_entity_poly.pdbx_strand_id
1 'polypeptide(L)'
;MESRMSQIAGLLQPIAQDLQSANRHRYAWQMRGLEELVEAVSMAHYLRTQRLISPEEAQAAVPASIALTMNDYLFGVLDLFGELMRFATVHRGDVVLSGGGGTCVLRDLQELAVAFEALPRWHSKDWVNKLEAMRQSVTKVEELGYGLVVRGSERPSGWVPDGKEDEGLE
;
A
#
# COMPACT_ATOMS: atom_id res chain seq x y z
N MET A 1 -16.86 4.98 4.68
CA MET A 1 -16.62 4.36 3.37
C MET A 1 -17.78 4.59 2.41
N GLU A 2 -19.01 4.22 2.78
CA GLU A 2 -20.20 4.29 1.91
C GLU A 2 -20.45 5.68 1.28
N SER A 3 -20.36 6.76 2.06
CA SER A 3 -20.52 8.13 1.56
C SER A 3 -19.46 8.50 0.49
N ARG A 4 -18.20 8.07 0.66
CA ARG A 4 -17.13 8.30 -0.31
C ARG A 4 -17.31 7.45 -1.56
N MET A 5 -17.70 6.19 -1.41
CA MET A 5 -17.98 5.31 -2.55
C MET A 5 -19.15 5.81 -3.38
N SER A 6 -20.17 6.41 -2.76
CA SER A 6 -21.28 7.07 -3.46
C SER A 6 -20.80 8.29 -4.28
N GLN A 7 -19.89 9.09 -3.73
CA GLN A 7 -19.27 10.21 -4.48
C GLN A 7 -18.48 9.70 -5.69
N ILE A 8 -17.67 8.66 -5.51
CA ILE A 8 -16.92 8.02 -6.59
C ILE A 8 -17.88 7.46 -7.66
N ALA A 9 -18.99 6.83 -7.25
CA ALA A 9 -20.03 6.36 -8.16
C ALA A 9 -20.56 7.49 -9.04
N GLY A 10 -20.88 8.65 -8.45
CA GLY A 10 -21.37 9.82 -9.17
C GLY A 10 -20.37 10.40 -10.17
N LEU A 11 -19.07 10.22 -9.93
CA LEU A 11 -18.01 10.64 -10.86
C LEU A 11 -17.76 9.63 -11.99
N LEU A 12 -17.85 8.33 -11.68
CA LEU A 12 -17.56 7.27 -12.64
C LEU A 12 -18.74 6.96 -13.57
N GLN A 13 -19.97 7.04 -13.08
CA GLN A 13 -21.18 6.71 -13.87
C GLN A 13 -21.29 7.51 -15.18
N PRO A 14 -21.09 8.85 -15.22
CA PRO A 14 -21.22 9.62 -16.45
C PRO A 14 -20.20 9.24 -17.52
N ILE A 15 -19.02 8.76 -17.11
CA ILE A 15 -17.91 8.43 -18.00
C ILE A 15 -17.78 6.92 -18.26
N ALA A 16 -18.59 6.07 -17.62
CA ALA A 16 -18.42 4.62 -17.65
C ALA A 16 -18.46 4.01 -19.07
N GLN A 17 -19.22 4.60 -20.00
CA GLN A 17 -19.27 4.14 -21.40
C GLN A 17 -17.97 4.49 -22.17
N ASP A 18 -17.34 5.61 -21.85
CA ASP A 18 -16.10 6.05 -22.49
C ASP A 18 -14.89 5.23 -22.03
N LEU A 19 -14.99 4.59 -20.87
CA LEU A 19 -13.91 3.82 -20.24
C LEU A 19 -13.97 2.31 -20.54
N GLN A 20 -14.89 1.91 -21.41
CA GLN A 20 -14.97 0.52 -21.89
C GLN A 20 -13.73 0.14 -22.70
N SER A 21 -13.47 -1.16 -22.80
CA SER A 21 -12.25 -1.74 -23.40
C SER A 21 -11.93 -1.18 -24.81
N ALA A 22 -12.94 -0.90 -25.63
CA ALA A 22 -12.77 -0.34 -26.98
C ALA A 22 -12.11 1.06 -26.98
N ASN A 23 -12.41 1.91 -26.00
CA ASN A 23 -11.96 3.30 -25.93
C ASN A 23 -10.82 3.51 -24.91
N ARG A 24 -10.48 2.48 -24.13
CA ARG A 24 -9.55 2.56 -23.00
C ARG A 24 -8.18 3.12 -23.33
N HIS A 25 -7.61 2.78 -24.49
CA HIS A 25 -6.29 3.28 -24.91
C HIS A 25 -6.26 4.81 -25.06
N ARG A 26 -7.39 5.44 -25.40
CA ARG A 26 -7.52 6.88 -25.59
C ARG A 26 -7.48 7.65 -24.26
N TYR A 27 -7.91 7.02 -23.18
CA TYR A 27 -8.04 7.61 -21.85
C TYR A 27 -7.06 7.01 -20.84
N ALA A 28 -5.98 6.37 -21.32
CA ALA A 28 -5.04 5.63 -20.48
C ALA A 28 -4.48 6.44 -19.31
N TRP A 29 -4.26 7.75 -19.49
CA TRP A 29 -3.82 8.63 -18.40
C TRP A 29 -4.89 8.84 -17.33
N GLN A 30 -6.14 9.08 -17.74
CA GLN A 30 -7.26 9.25 -16.82
C GLN A 30 -7.60 7.96 -16.07
N MET A 31 -7.22 6.79 -16.60
CA MET A 31 -7.42 5.48 -15.96
C MET A 31 -6.58 5.24 -14.72
N ARG A 32 -5.59 6.09 -14.44
CA ARG A 32 -4.89 6.06 -13.15
C ARG A 32 -5.81 6.27 -11.94
N GLY A 33 -6.96 6.90 -12.12
CA GLY A 33 -7.99 6.98 -11.06
C GLY A 33 -8.58 5.61 -10.68
N LEU A 34 -8.52 4.60 -11.56
CA LEU A 34 -8.90 3.22 -11.22
C LEU A 34 -7.82 2.54 -10.39
N GLU A 35 -6.53 2.81 -10.66
CA GLU A 35 -5.42 2.36 -9.82
C GLU A 35 -5.56 2.92 -8.39
N GLU A 36 -5.87 4.21 -8.26
CA GLU A 36 -6.15 4.87 -6.97
C GLU A 36 -7.37 4.27 -6.26
N LEU A 37 -8.43 3.92 -7.01
CA LEU A 37 -9.58 3.23 -6.43
C LEU A 37 -9.20 1.85 -5.91
N VAL A 38 -8.41 1.08 -6.68
CA VAL A 38 -7.89 -0.22 -6.25
C VAL A 38 -7.05 -0.08 -4.98
N GLU A 39 -6.13 0.87 -4.93
CA GLU A 39 -5.32 1.16 -3.74
C GLU A 39 -6.23 1.39 -2.52
N ALA A 40 -7.22 2.28 -2.66
CA ALA A 40 -8.12 2.65 -1.57
C ALA A 40 -8.96 1.46 -1.06
N VAL A 41 -9.54 0.66 -1.96
CA VAL A 41 -10.32 -0.52 -1.53
C VAL A 41 -9.44 -1.62 -0.97
N SER A 42 -8.21 -1.77 -1.48
CA SER A 42 -7.22 -2.73 -0.98
C SER A 42 -6.78 -2.37 0.42
N MET A 43 -6.45 -1.11 0.67
CA MET A 43 -6.09 -0.63 2.02
C MET A 43 -7.26 -0.82 2.99
N ALA A 44 -8.47 -0.43 2.58
CA ALA A 44 -9.65 -0.59 3.43
C ALA A 44 -9.95 -2.06 3.75
N HIS A 45 -9.73 -2.98 2.80
CA HIS A 45 -9.86 -4.42 3.01
C HIS A 45 -8.78 -4.93 3.95
N TYR A 46 -7.51 -4.59 3.69
CA TYR A 46 -6.37 -4.98 4.52
C TYR A 46 -6.53 -4.55 5.97
N LEU A 47 -6.96 -3.32 6.25
CA LEU A 47 -7.19 -2.85 7.61
C LEU A 47 -8.29 -3.62 8.36
N ARG A 48 -9.22 -4.27 7.64
CA ARG A 48 -10.31 -5.06 8.25
C ARG A 48 -9.99 -6.55 8.38
N THR A 49 -9.25 -7.10 7.44
CA THR A 49 -9.07 -8.56 7.30
C THR A 49 -7.62 -9.01 7.38
N GLN A 50 -6.68 -8.07 7.35
CA GLN A 50 -5.25 -8.29 7.23
C GLN A 50 -4.88 -9.20 6.05
N ARG A 51 -5.59 -9.03 4.93
CA ARG A 51 -5.38 -9.76 3.69
C ARG A 51 -5.43 -8.81 2.51
N LEU A 52 -4.79 -9.19 1.42
CA LEU A 52 -4.97 -8.49 0.16
C LEU A 52 -6.35 -8.86 -0.43
N ILE A 53 -7.07 -7.86 -0.92
CA ILE A 53 -8.32 -8.04 -1.66
C ILE A 53 -8.02 -8.76 -3.00
N SER A 54 -8.83 -9.72 -3.41
CA SER A 54 -8.67 -10.38 -4.72
C SER A 54 -9.07 -9.45 -5.89
N PRO A 55 -8.62 -9.72 -7.12
CA PRO A 55 -9.07 -8.99 -8.31
C PRO A 55 -10.60 -9.00 -8.48
N GLU A 56 -11.25 -10.11 -8.17
CA GLU A 56 -12.70 -10.27 -8.27
C GLU A 56 -13.44 -9.42 -7.21
N GLU A 57 -12.93 -9.39 -5.98
CA GLU A 57 -13.47 -8.54 -4.93
C GLU A 57 -13.22 -7.05 -5.22
N ALA A 58 -12.05 -6.69 -5.76
CA ALA A 58 -11.75 -5.33 -6.19
C ALA A 58 -12.70 -4.90 -7.32
N GLN A 59 -12.98 -5.77 -8.30
CA GLN A 59 -13.95 -5.52 -9.36
C GLN A 59 -15.37 -5.33 -8.79
N ALA A 60 -15.77 -6.15 -7.81
CA ALA A 60 -17.07 -6.03 -7.15
C ALA A 60 -17.20 -4.73 -6.33
N ALA A 61 -16.08 -4.15 -5.88
CA ALA A 61 -16.06 -2.89 -5.16
C ALA A 61 -16.17 -1.65 -6.07
N VAL A 62 -16.01 -1.80 -7.40
CA VAL A 62 -16.14 -0.67 -8.34
C VAL A 62 -17.60 -0.23 -8.44
N PRO A 63 -17.94 1.02 -8.10
CA PRO A 63 -19.33 1.46 -8.00
C PRO A 63 -19.91 1.94 -9.35
N ALA A 64 -19.44 1.36 -10.46
CA ALA A 64 -19.85 1.68 -11.82
C ALA A 64 -19.62 0.48 -12.75
N SER A 65 -20.31 0.44 -13.89
CA SER A 65 -20.16 -0.62 -14.90
C SER A 65 -18.85 -0.50 -15.70
N ILE A 66 -17.72 -0.48 -15.00
CA ILE A 66 -16.37 -0.37 -15.55
C ILE A 66 -15.60 -1.64 -15.19
N ALA A 67 -15.05 -2.31 -16.20
CA ALA A 67 -14.20 -3.46 -15.99
C ALA A 67 -12.79 -3.01 -15.56
N LEU A 68 -12.29 -3.52 -14.44
CA LEU A 68 -10.88 -3.41 -14.07
C LEU A 68 -10.06 -4.36 -14.95
N THR A 69 -8.92 -3.87 -15.40
CA THR A 69 -7.89 -4.70 -16.01
C THR A 69 -6.96 -5.24 -14.92
N MET A 70 -6.24 -6.33 -15.24
CA MET A 70 -5.18 -6.82 -14.35
C MET A 70 -4.11 -5.75 -14.11
N ASN A 71 -3.87 -4.84 -15.06
CA ASN A 71 -2.95 -3.72 -14.87
C ASN A 71 -3.46 -2.75 -13.81
N ASP A 72 -4.72 -2.32 -13.90
CA ASP A 72 -5.31 -1.40 -12.89
C ASP A 72 -5.18 -2.00 -11.48
N TYR A 73 -5.40 -3.32 -11.36
CA TYR A 73 -5.25 -4.05 -10.12
C TYR A 73 -3.78 -4.07 -9.64
N LEU A 74 -2.84 -4.54 -10.47
CA LEU A 74 -1.44 -4.69 -10.07
C LEU A 74 -0.79 -3.34 -9.74
N PHE A 75 -1.06 -2.30 -10.52
CA PHE A 75 -0.53 -0.96 -10.26
C PHE A 75 -1.13 -0.34 -8.99
N GLY A 76 -2.43 -0.50 -8.75
CA GLY A 76 -3.06 -0.06 -7.50
C GLY A 76 -2.51 -0.79 -6.27
N VAL A 77 -2.21 -2.09 -6.39
CA VAL A 77 -1.56 -2.85 -5.30
C VAL A 77 -0.08 -2.46 -5.14
N LEU A 78 0.63 -2.09 -6.21
CA LEU A 78 1.98 -1.53 -6.08
C LEU A 78 1.98 -0.21 -5.31
N ASP A 79 0.97 0.64 -5.52
CA ASP A 79 0.80 1.88 -4.76
C ASP A 79 0.42 1.65 -3.29
N LEU A 80 -0.33 0.57 -3.00
CA LEU A 80 -0.64 0.15 -1.64
C LEU A 80 0.60 -0.07 -0.75
N PHE A 81 1.73 -0.52 -1.30
CA PHE A 81 2.98 -0.64 -0.53
C PHE A 81 3.41 0.67 0.12
N GLY A 82 3.24 1.79 -0.61
CA GLY A 82 3.54 3.11 -0.10
C GLY A 82 2.63 3.49 1.07
N GLU A 83 1.35 3.14 0.98
CA GLU A 83 0.37 3.46 2.03
C GLU A 83 0.51 2.53 3.26
N LEU A 84 0.85 1.26 3.06
CA LEU A 84 1.20 0.34 4.15
C LEU A 84 2.48 0.77 4.88
N MET A 85 3.47 1.29 4.16
CA MET A 85 4.68 1.87 4.76
C MET A 85 4.36 3.12 5.60
N ARG A 86 3.47 4.00 5.13
CA ARG A 86 2.98 5.14 5.93
C ARG A 86 2.22 4.66 7.15
N PHE A 87 1.34 3.68 6.98
CA PHE A 87 0.60 3.06 8.07
C PHE A 87 1.54 2.50 9.14
N ALA A 88 2.55 1.72 8.74
CA ALA A 88 3.58 1.16 9.61
C ALA A 88 4.36 2.23 10.38
N THR A 89 4.69 3.34 9.72
CA THR A 89 5.41 4.47 10.35
C THR A 89 4.61 5.12 11.47
N VAL A 90 3.28 5.23 11.30
CA VAL A 90 2.37 5.78 12.31
C VAL A 90 2.05 4.76 13.40
N HIS A 91 1.73 3.52 13.01
CA HIS A 91 1.29 2.44 13.89
C HIS A 91 2.45 1.49 14.18
N ARG A 92 3.50 2.05 14.80
CA ARG A 92 4.76 1.33 15.04
C ARG A 92 4.59 0.02 15.83
N GLY A 93 3.56 -0.09 16.67
CA GLY A 93 3.25 -1.31 17.42
C GLY A 93 2.80 -2.48 16.55
N ASP A 94 2.28 -2.22 15.35
CA ASP A 94 1.75 -3.24 14.44
C ASP A 94 2.80 -3.73 13.42
N VAL A 95 3.97 -3.09 13.40
CA VAL A 95 5.08 -3.39 12.46
C VAL A 95 5.67 -4.77 12.73
N VAL A 96 5.84 -5.10 14.01
CA VAL A 96 6.44 -6.35 14.49
C VAL A 96 5.70 -6.82 15.73
N LEU A 97 5.35 -8.10 15.79
CA LEU A 97 4.70 -8.68 16.97
C LEU A 97 5.73 -8.98 18.06
N SER A 98 5.44 -8.50 19.27
CA SER A 98 6.15 -8.94 20.47
C SER A 98 5.74 -10.38 20.82
N GLY A 99 6.47 -11.37 20.33
CA GLY A 99 6.24 -12.78 20.71
C GLY A 99 6.31 -13.81 19.57
N GLY A 100 6.66 -13.41 18.34
CA GLY A 100 7.01 -14.34 17.24
C GLY A 100 5.85 -15.14 16.60
N GLY A 101 4.65 -15.12 17.17
CA GLY A 101 3.47 -15.82 16.66
C GLY A 101 2.39 -14.86 16.17
N GLY A 102 2.35 -14.62 14.86
CA GLY A 102 1.25 -13.92 14.17
C GLY A 102 1.71 -13.17 12.92
N THR A 103 0.75 -12.61 12.19
CA THR A 103 0.98 -11.75 11.01
C THR A 103 1.19 -10.30 11.46
N CYS A 104 2.18 -9.63 10.89
CA CYS A 104 2.46 -8.21 11.15
C CYS A 104 2.67 -7.48 9.83
N VAL A 105 2.57 -6.16 9.84
CA VAL A 105 2.66 -5.35 8.61
C VAL A 105 3.98 -5.63 7.86
N LEU A 106 5.08 -5.81 8.59
CA LEU A 106 6.36 -6.14 7.97
C LEU A 106 6.33 -7.49 7.24
N ARG A 107 5.82 -8.55 7.88
CA ARG A 107 5.71 -9.87 7.28
C ARG A 107 4.79 -9.84 6.05
N ASP A 108 3.65 -9.17 6.17
CA ASP A 108 2.66 -9.08 5.09
C ASP A 108 3.27 -8.35 3.87
N LEU A 109 4.03 -7.28 4.10
CA LEU A 109 4.75 -6.56 3.04
C LEU A 109 5.83 -7.41 2.37
N GLN A 110 6.59 -8.19 3.15
CA GLN A 110 7.62 -9.08 2.61
C GLN A 110 7.01 -10.22 1.77
N GLU A 111 5.96 -10.87 2.27
CA GLU A 111 5.26 -11.94 1.56
C GLU A 111 4.65 -11.41 0.25
N LEU A 112 4.05 -10.22 0.28
CA LEU A 112 3.51 -9.59 -0.92
C LEU A 112 4.60 -9.19 -1.92
N ALA A 113 5.72 -8.61 -1.45
CA ALA A 113 6.83 -8.23 -2.31
C ALA A 113 7.45 -9.43 -3.03
N VAL A 114 7.61 -10.56 -2.33
CA VAL A 114 8.07 -11.82 -2.93
C VAL A 114 7.13 -12.27 -4.06
N ALA A 115 5.81 -12.17 -3.84
CA ALA A 115 4.84 -12.51 -4.88
C ALA A 115 4.97 -11.61 -6.11
N PHE A 116 5.17 -10.29 -5.93
CA PHE A 116 5.36 -9.34 -7.03
C PHE A 116 6.67 -9.54 -7.80
N GLU A 117 7.77 -9.85 -7.10
CA GLU A 117 9.06 -10.15 -7.72
C GLU A 117 9.04 -11.48 -8.50
N ALA A 118 8.15 -12.41 -8.14
CA ALA A 118 7.96 -13.67 -8.83
C ALA A 118 7.14 -13.56 -10.13
N LEU A 119 6.44 -12.44 -10.35
CA LEU A 119 5.67 -12.23 -11.57
C LEU A 119 6.58 -12.15 -12.81
N PRO A 120 6.09 -12.55 -14.00
CA PRO A 120 6.81 -12.35 -15.24
C PRO A 120 7.24 -10.88 -15.40
N ARG A 121 8.50 -10.66 -15.76
CA ARG A 121 9.05 -9.31 -15.85
C ARG A 121 8.36 -8.54 -16.98
N TRP A 122 7.65 -7.47 -16.62
CA TRP A 122 7.29 -6.43 -17.57
C TRP A 122 8.43 -5.44 -17.72
N HIS A 123 8.82 -5.18 -18.97
CA HIS A 123 9.96 -4.31 -19.30
C HIS A 123 9.56 -2.83 -19.40
N SER A 124 8.33 -2.45 -19.05
CA SER A 124 7.90 -1.06 -19.14
C SER A 124 8.63 -0.23 -18.07
N LYS A 125 9.05 0.98 -18.42
CA LYS A 125 9.72 1.89 -17.49
C LYS A 125 8.89 2.12 -16.23
N ASP A 126 7.59 2.22 -16.39
CA ASP A 126 6.66 2.47 -15.28
C ASP A 126 6.59 1.28 -14.32
N TRP A 127 6.50 0.05 -14.84
CA TRP A 127 6.55 -1.17 -14.02
C TRP A 127 7.85 -1.27 -13.21
N VAL A 128 9.00 -0.99 -13.86
CA VAL A 128 10.31 -1.00 -13.19
C VAL A 128 10.35 0.04 -12.07
N ASN A 129 9.85 1.25 -12.31
CA ASN A 129 9.80 2.30 -11.30
C ASN A 129 8.89 1.93 -10.11
N LYS A 130 7.74 1.31 -10.37
CA LYS A 130 6.81 0.88 -9.32
C LYS A 130 7.38 -0.25 -8.48
N LEU A 131 8.05 -1.24 -9.09
CA LEU A 131 8.78 -2.28 -8.35
C LEU A 131 9.91 -1.68 -7.50
N GLU A 132 10.62 -0.68 -8.01
CA GLU A 132 11.65 -0.01 -7.21
C GLU A 132 11.06 0.76 -6.02
N ALA A 133 9.92 1.45 -6.22
CA ALA A 133 9.19 2.10 -5.13
C ALA A 133 8.65 1.09 -4.10
N MET A 134 8.21 -0.08 -4.55
CA MET A 134 7.81 -1.20 -3.68
C MET A 134 8.98 -1.64 -2.80
N ARG A 135 10.17 -1.90 -3.38
CA ARG A 135 11.38 -2.28 -2.63
C ARG A 135 11.74 -1.25 -1.57
N GLN A 136 11.74 0.03 -1.94
CA GLN A 136 12.01 1.13 -1.01
C GLN A 136 11.01 1.18 0.15
N SER A 137 9.74 0.83 -0.12
CA SER A 137 8.71 0.76 0.90
C SER A 137 8.97 -0.38 1.88
N VAL A 138 9.32 -1.57 1.38
CA VAL A 138 9.69 -2.72 2.22
C VAL A 138 10.92 -2.40 3.06
N THR A 139 11.99 -1.89 2.47
CA THR A 139 13.23 -1.55 3.19
C THR A 139 12.99 -0.58 4.33
N LYS A 140 12.14 0.44 4.14
CA LYS A 140 11.80 1.39 5.21
C LYS A 140 11.08 0.72 6.38
N VAL A 141 10.19 -0.23 6.11
CA VAL A 141 9.48 -0.95 7.17
C VAL A 141 10.38 -1.97 7.85
N GLU A 142 11.33 -2.56 7.12
CA GLU A 142 12.38 -3.43 7.69
C GLU A 142 13.29 -2.65 8.65
N GLU A 143 13.77 -1.48 8.25
CA GLU A 143 14.56 -0.58 9.10
C GLU A 143 13.79 -0.17 10.36
N LEU A 144 12.50 0.12 10.21
CA LEU A 144 11.61 0.44 11.31
C LEU A 144 11.46 -0.74 12.28
N GLY A 145 11.22 -1.95 11.75
CA GLY A 145 11.12 -3.19 12.53
C GLY A 145 12.42 -3.53 13.26
N TYR A 146 13.57 -3.41 12.57
CA TYR A 146 14.90 -3.57 13.18
C TYR A 146 15.09 -2.60 14.36
N GLY A 147 14.77 -1.32 14.16
CA GLY A 147 14.86 -0.31 15.20
C GLY A 147 13.95 -0.60 16.41
N LEU A 148 12.78 -1.20 16.20
CA LEU A 148 11.86 -1.55 17.27
C LEU A 148 12.33 -2.78 18.07
N VAL A 149 12.78 -3.84 17.38
CA VAL A 149 13.20 -5.09 18.05
C VAL A 149 14.53 -4.90 18.77
N VAL A 150 15.53 -4.32 18.08
CA VAL A 150 16.88 -4.20 18.61
C VAL A 150 17.01 -3.01 19.57
N ARG A 151 16.62 -1.79 19.17
CA ARG A 151 16.75 -0.65 20.09
C ARG A 151 15.69 -0.61 21.19
N GLY A 152 14.55 -1.25 20.98
CA GLY A 152 13.53 -1.42 22.02
C GLY A 152 13.98 -2.37 23.13
N SER A 153 14.78 -3.39 22.80
CA SER A 153 15.37 -4.29 23.80
C SER A 153 16.59 -3.68 24.52
N GLU A 154 17.23 -2.67 23.94
CA GLU A 154 18.33 -1.91 24.56
C GLU A 154 17.88 -0.83 25.57
N ARG A 155 16.60 -0.42 25.57
CA ARG A 155 16.06 0.64 26.44
C ARG A 155 15.18 0.05 27.55
N PRO A 156 15.71 -0.24 28.74
CA PRO A 156 14.92 -0.80 29.85
C PRO A 156 13.82 0.16 30.33
N SER A 157 12.80 -0.38 31.01
CA SER A 157 11.68 0.43 31.51
C SER A 157 12.18 1.56 32.44
N GLY A 158 11.89 2.81 32.09
CA GLY A 158 12.36 3.98 32.83
C GLY A 158 13.58 4.67 32.22
N TRP A 159 14.06 4.24 31.05
CA TRP A 159 15.12 4.95 30.33
C TRP A 159 14.61 6.31 29.81
N VAL A 160 15.16 7.39 30.34
CA VAL A 160 14.98 8.76 29.84
C VAL A 160 16.27 9.13 29.10
N PRO A 161 16.22 9.64 27.86
CA PRO A 161 17.41 10.17 27.22
C PRO A 161 17.96 11.31 28.07
N ASP A 162 19.26 11.33 28.33
CA ASP A 162 19.91 12.49 28.95
C ASP A 162 19.53 13.73 28.15
N GLY A 163 18.91 14.69 28.85
CA GLY A 163 18.47 15.95 28.27
C GLY A 163 19.67 16.61 27.60
N LYS A 164 19.48 17.06 26.36
CA LYS A 164 20.46 17.83 25.59
C LYS A 164 21.11 18.89 26.49
N GLU A 165 22.42 18.83 26.65
CA GLU A 165 23.18 20.03 26.97
C GLU A 165 23.17 20.89 25.70
N ASP A 166 22.34 21.93 25.74
CA ASP A 166 22.53 23.14 24.94
C ASP A 166 23.92 23.71 25.29
N GLU A 167 24.97 23.27 24.59
CA GLU A 167 26.20 24.04 24.51
C GLU A 167 26.07 25.01 23.34
N GLY A 168 25.52 26.18 23.66
CA GLY A 168 25.84 27.38 22.92
C GLY A 168 27.35 27.59 22.94
N LEU A 169 27.96 27.60 21.78
CA LEU A 169 29.28 28.18 21.56
C LEU A 169 29.20 29.02 20.27
N GLU A 170 29.09 30.32 20.54
CA GLU A 170 29.52 31.51 19.77
C GLU A 170 29.53 31.48 18.23
#